data_AF-A0A9P7X4R4-F1
#
_entry.id   AF-A0A9P7X4R4-F1
#
_cell.length_a   1.000
_cell.length_b   1.000
_cell.length_c   1.000
_cell.angle_alpha   90.00
_cell.angle_beta   90.00
_cell.angle_gamma   90.00
#
_symmetry.space_group_name_H-M   'P 1'
#
loop_
_entity.id
_entity.type
_entity.pdbx_description
1 polymer ?
#
loop_
_entity_poly.entity_id
_entity_poly.type
_entity_poly.pdbx_seq_one_letter_code
_entity_poly.pdbx_strand_id
1 'polypeptide(L)'
;MQYLARSRTLSCFRRALTRRAQSTIPTLSYKNITVDELGMPTEPTWSVKALLESYPPPVLDPAHLIRLHKLSALDPPPYDSQEFDTLRADLGELIRLVEAVKTVELPKSDDEDGMIPDGRIWQDERGMLFDENTQDALELASEPQGGELLEHASKTADGFYLVKSERRR
;
A
#
# COMPACT_ATOMS: atom_id res chain seq x y z
N MET A 1 68.68 53.57 -1.20
CA MET A 1 68.62 54.60 -2.26
C MET A 1 67.82 54.01 -3.41
N GLN A 2 66.60 54.50 -3.59
CA GLN A 2 66.15 55.31 -4.75
C GLN A 2 65.44 54.39 -5.78
N TYR A 3 64.08 54.40 -5.85
CA TYR A 3 63.23 55.38 -6.56
C TYR A 3 63.58 55.41 -8.07
N LEU A 4 62.70 55.31 -9.06
CA LEU A 4 61.31 55.72 -9.22
C LEU A 4 60.73 55.10 -10.50
N ALA A 5 59.48 54.66 -10.39
CA ALA A 5 58.32 55.05 -11.20
C ALA A 5 58.28 54.85 -12.73
N ARG A 6 57.07 54.41 -13.14
CA ARG A 6 56.19 54.92 -14.23
C ARG A 6 55.30 53.73 -14.65
N SER A 7 54.04 53.85 -15.04
CA SER A 7 53.07 54.92 -15.16
C SER A 7 51.90 54.28 -15.91
N ARG A 8 50.65 54.44 -15.42
CA ARG A 8 49.37 54.59 -16.16
C ARG A 8 49.00 53.45 -17.15
N THR A 9 47.79 52.91 -17.12
CA THR A 9 46.59 53.61 -17.60
C THR A 9 45.29 52.94 -17.13
N LEU A 10 44.25 53.79 -17.05
CA LEU A 10 42.84 53.44 -16.90
C LEU A 10 42.31 52.78 -18.18
N SER A 11 41.41 51.80 -18.06
CA SER A 11 40.54 51.38 -19.16
C SER A 11 39.21 50.82 -18.67
N CYS A 12 38.19 51.67 -18.80
CA CYS A 12 36.86 51.38 -19.34
C CYS A 12 35.97 50.27 -18.74
N PHE A 13 34.92 50.74 -18.09
CA PHE A 13 33.55 50.22 -18.14
C PHE A 13 33.22 49.43 -19.43
N ARG A 14 32.65 48.22 -19.28
CA ARG A 14 31.43 47.79 -19.99
C ARG A 14 30.59 46.86 -19.12
N ARG A 15 29.41 47.34 -18.73
CA ARG A 15 28.26 46.50 -18.39
C ARG A 15 27.80 45.81 -19.68
N ALA A 16 27.59 44.50 -19.65
CA ALA A 16 26.74 43.81 -20.62
C ALA A 16 26.14 42.54 -20.00
N LEU A 17 24.90 42.69 -19.52
CA LEU A 17 23.76 41.81 -19.74
C LEU A 17 23.97 40.31 -19.51
N THR A 18 23.43 39.84 -18.38
CA THR A 18 22.64 38.62 -18.21
C THR A 18 22.60 37.69 -19.43
N ARG A 19 23.44 36.66 -19.45
CA ARG A 19 23.14 35.45 -20.23
C ARG A 19 21.95 34.78 -19.55
N ARG A 20 20.77 35.11 -20.04
CA ARG A 20 19.53 34.36 -19.84
C ARG A 20 19.82 32.92 -20.24
N ALA A 21 20.07 32.08 -19.23
CA ALA A 21 20.11 30.64 -19.42
C ALA A 21 18.77 30.27 -20.07
N GLN A 22 18.83 29.82 -21.31
CA GLN A 22 17.66 29.28 -22.00
C GLN A 22 17.34 27.98 -21.27
N SER A 23 16.39 28.04 -20.33
CA SER A 23 15.77 26.83 -19.79
C SER A 23 15.06 26.16 -20.96
N THR A 24 15.67 25.12 -21.51
CA THR A 24 14.95 24.12 -22.30
C THR A 24 13.99 23.42 -21.33
N ILE A 25 12.83 24.03 -21.11
CA ILE A 25 11.69 23.33 -20.53
C ILE A 25 11.39 22.22 -21.54
N PRO A 26 11.47 20.94 -21.16
CA PRO A 26 11.06 19.86 -22.05
C PRO A 26 9.60 20.13 -22.43
N THR A 27 9.35 20.43 -23.69
CA THR A 27 8.01 20.58 -24.23
C THR A 27 7.35 19.20 -24.14
N LEU A 28 6.60 18.98 -23.06
CA LEU A 28 5.65 17.87 -22.95
C LEU A 28 4.82 17.87 -24.23
N SER A 29 4.90 16.76 -24.98
CA SER A 29 4.08 16.49 -26.15
C SER A 29 2.62 16.41 -25.72
N TYR A 30 1.97 17.57 -25.64
CA TYR A 30 0.57 17.69 -25.27
C TYR A 30 -0.26 17.14 -26.43
N LYS A 31 -0.89 15.97 -26.26
CA LYS A 31 -1.94 15.53 -27.17
C LYS A 31 -3.02 16.63 -27.17
N ASN A 32 -3.49 17.06 -28.33
CA ASN A 32 -4.56 18.05 -28.41
C ASN A 32 -5.82 17.48 -27.73
N ILE A 33 -6.06 17.87 -26.47
CA ILE A 33 -7.23 17.49 -25.70
C ILE A 33 -8.37 18.44 -26.09
N THR A 34 -9.56 17.90 -26.36
CA THR A 34 -10.76 18.71 -26.57
C THR A 34 -11.20 19.31 -25.24
N VAL A 35 -11.41 20.62 -25.22
CA VAL A 35 -11.67 21.38 -24.01
C VAL A 35 -12.94 22.19 -24.19
N ASP A 36 -13.75 22.29 -23.14
CA ASP A 36 -14.97 23.10 -23.09
C ASP A 36 -14.64 24.61 -23.00
N GLU A 37 -15.65 25.46 -23.15
CA GLU A 37 -15.54 26.93 -23.06
C GLU A 37 -14.92 27.40 -21.73
N LEU A 38 -15.03 26.60 -20.67
CA LEU A 38 -14.46 26.84 -19.34
C LEU A 38 -13.04 26.26 -19.15
N GLY A 39 -12.42 25.68 -20.18
CA GLY A 39 -11.08 25.12 -20.05
C GLY A 39 -11.04 23.73 -19.42
N MET A 40 -12.18 23.05 -19.26
CA MET A 40 -12.25 21.67 -18.76
C MET A 40 -12.19 20.64 -19.89
N PRO A 41 -11.44 19.53 -19.75
CA PRO A 41 -11.42 18.47 -20.75
C PRO A 41 -12.82 17.91 -20.98
N THR A 42 -13.28 17.83 -22.24
CA THR A 42 -14.54 17.16 -22.58
C THR A 42 -14.40 15.65 -22.61
N GLU A 43 -13.18 15.15 -22.75
CA GLU A 43 -12.83 13.74 -22.65
C GLU A 43 -11.86 13.50 -21.49
N PRO A 44 -11.96 12.36 -20.78
CA PRO A 44 -11.02 12.03 -19.73
C PRO A 44 -9.61 11.87 -20.31
N THR A 45 -8.66 12.62 -19.77
CA THR A 45 -7.25 12.59 -20.22
C THR A 45 -6.59 11.22 -19.98
N TRP A 46 -7.09 10.48 -19.00
CA TRP A 46 -6.77 9.09 -18.74
C TRP A 46 -7.95 8.41 -18.04
N SER A 47 -8.05 7.09 -18.17
CA SER A 47 -9.03 6.27 -17.47
C SER A 47 -8.31 5.34 -16.50
N VAL A 48 -8.76 5.31 -15.24
CA VAL A 48 -8.25 4.38 -14.22
C VAL A 48 -8.45 2.94 -14.68
N LYS A 49 -9.60 2.63 -15.32
CA LYS A 49 -9.87 1.30 -15.86
C LYS A 49 -8.87 0.91 -16.94
N ALA A 50 -8.56 1.84 -17.87
CA ALA A 50 -7.56 1.59 -18.91
C ALA A 50 -6.14 1.41 -18.32
N LEU A 51 -5.81 2.15 -17.26
CA LEU A 51 -4.56 1.99 -16.53
C LEU A 51 -4.48 0.61 -15.87
N LEU A 52 -5.52 0.19 -15.15
CA LEU A 52 -5.58 -1.12 -14.51
C LEU A 52 -5.56 -2.25 -15.55
N GLU A 53 -6.21 -2.05 -16.70
CA GLU A 53 -6.22 -3.00 -17.82
C GLU A 53 -4.86 -3.18 -18.51
N SER A 54 -3.92 -2.24 -18.32
CA SER A 54 -2.59 -2.33 -18.90
C SER A 54 -1.65 -3.30 -18.18
N TYR A 55 -1.94 -3.64 -16.93
CA TYR A 55 -1.13 -4.60 -16.16
C TYR A 55 -1.48 -6.04 -16.55
N PRO A 56 -0.51 -6.95 -16.73
CA PRO A 56 -0.81 -8.33 -17.10
C PRO A 56 -1.65 -9.02 -16.01
N PRO A 57 -2.64 -9.87 -16.38
CA PRO A 57 -3.41 -10.62 -15.39
C PRO A 57 -2.52 -11.72 -14.77
N PRO A 58 -2.40 -11.79 -13.44
CA PRO A 58 -1.69 -12.86 -12.78
C PRO A 58 -2.50 -14.16 -12.91
N VAL A 59 -1.87 -15.21 -13.43
CA VAL A 59 -2.52 -16.52 -13.57
C VAL A 59 -2.30 -17.31 -12.28
N LEU A 60 -3.39 -17.51 -11.52
CA LEU A 60 -3.39 -18.39 -10.36
C LEU A 60 -3.43 -19.85 -10.78
N ASP A 61 -2.42 -20.61 -10.33
CA ASP A 61 -2.38 -22.06 -10.48
C ASP A 61 -3.50 -22.72 -9.64
N PRO A 62 -4.29 -23.66 -10.19
CA PRO A 62 -5.34 -24.35 -9.45
C PRO A 62 -4.89 -24.97 -8.12
N ALA A 63 -3.66 -25.48 -8.05
CA ALA A 63 -3.12 -26.05 -6.82
C ALA A 63 -2.93 -24.99 -5.72
N HIS A 64 -2.58 -23.75 -6.08
CA HIS A 64 -2.49 -22.65 -5.12
C HIS A 64 -3.87 -22.28 -4.57
N LEU A 65 -4.91 -22.33 -5.40
CA LEU A 65 -6.25 -22.04 -4.93
C LEU A 65 -6.73 -23.04 -3.88
N ILE A 66 -6.53 -24.33 -4.13
CA ILE A 66 -6.85 -25.40 -3.16
C ILE A 66 -6.04 -25.21 -1.87
N ARG A 67 -4.76 -24.85 -1.99
CA ARG A 67 -3.89 -24.58 -0.85
C ARG A 67 -4.40 -23.40 -0.02
N LEU A 68 -4.87 -22.32 -0.66
CA LEU A 68 -5.44 -21.16 0.03
C LEU A 68 -6.71 -21.54 0.80
N HIS A 69 -7.63 -22.29 0.19
CA HIS A 69 -8.82 -22.79 0.89
C HIS A 69 -8.44 -23.60 2.14
N LYS A 70 -7.45 -24.49 2.02
CA LYS A 70 -6.95 -25.28 3.14
C LYS A 70 -6.35 -24.40 4.25
N LEU A 71 -5.60 -23.36 3.90
CA LEU A 71 -5.00 -22.44 4.88
C LEU A 71 -6.06 -21.58 5.58
N SER A 72 -7.12 -21.21 4.85
CA SER A 72 -8.26 -20.46 5.37
C SER A 72 -9.28 -21.34 6.11
N ALA A 73 -9.00 -22.63 6.29
CA ALA A 73 -9.92 -23.61 6.86
C ALA A 73 -11.30 -23.64 6.17
N LEU A 74 -11.31 -23.42 4.85
CA LEU A 74 -12.47 -23.50 3.98
C LEU A 74 -12.46 -24.78 3.15
N ASP A 75 -13.64 -25.31 2.87
CA ASP A 75 -13.79 -26.39 1.90
C ASP A 75 -13.67 -25.81 0.47
N PRO A 76 -12.78 -26.36 -0.38
CA PRO A 76 -12.64 -25.91 -1.75
C PRO A 76 -13.82 -26.37 -2.61
N PRO A 77 -14.27 -25.57 -3.59
CA PRO A 77 -15.25 -26.03 -4.56
C PRO A 77 -14.67 -27.17 -5.43
N PRO A 78 -15.51 -27.97 -6.11
CA PRO A 78 -15.07 -29.06 -6.96
C PRO A 78 -14.12 -28.57 -8.06
N TYR A 79 -13.11 -29.38 -8.36
CA TYR A 79 -12.18 -29.12 -9.46
C TYR A 79 -12.95 -29.04 -10.80
N ASP A 80 -12.62 -28.06 -11.64
CA ASP A 80 -13.29 -27.74 -12.91
C ASP A 80 -14.79 -27.36 -12.79
N SER A 81 -15.24 -26.93 -11.61
CA SER A 81 -16.56 -26.31 -11.46
C SER A 81 -16.55 -24.86 -11.97
N GLN A 82 -17.71 -24.38 -12.44
CA GLN A 82 -17.86 -22.97 -12.82
C GLN A 82 -17.53 -22.03 -11.65
N GLU A 83 -17.89 -22.42 -10.43
CA GLU A 83 -17.58 -21.67 -9.21
C GLU A 83 -16.07 -21.57 -8.96
N PHE A 84 -15.31 -22.64 -9.25
CA PHE A 84 -13.85 -22.65 -9.16
C PHE A 84 -13.23 -21.67 -10.15
N ASP A 85 -13.71 -21.66 -11.39
CA ASP A 85 -13.21 -20.76 -12.44
C ASP A 85 -13.53 -19.29 -12.15
N THR A 86 -14.75 -19.00 -11.67
CA THR A 86 -15.12 -17.63 -11.27
C THR A 86 -14.25 -17.15 -10.12
N LEU A 87 -14.06 -17.98 -9.09
CA LEU A 87 -13.28 -17.61 -7.92
C LEU A 87 -11.79 -17.44 -8.26
N ARG A 88 -11.27 -18.23 -9.21
CA ARG A 88 -9.92 -18.06 -9.75
C ARG A 88 -9.76 -16.74 -10.53
N ALA A 89 -10.77 -16.36 -11.31
CA ALA A 89 -10.78 -15.10 -12.03
C ALA A 89 -10.82 -13.90 -11.08
N ASP A 90 -11.71 -13.93 -10.09
CA ASP A 90 -11.90 -12.87 -9.09
C ASP A 90 -10.62 -12.64 -8.26
N LEU A 91 -10.00 -13.72 -7.78
CA LEU A 91 -8.73 -13.63 -7.06
C LEU A 91 -7.60 -13.14 -7.96
N GLY A 92 -7.59 -13.51 -9.24
CA GLY A 92 -6.64 -12.99 -10.22
C GLY A 92 -6.76 -11.48 -10.40
N GLU A 93 -7.99 -10.96 -10.48
CA GLU A 93 -8.24 -9.52 -10.55
C GLU A 93 -7.76 -8.79 -9.29
N LEU A 94 -8.01 -9.35 -8.11
CA LEU A 94 -7.53 -8.77 -6.85
C LEU A 94 -6.00 -8.72 -6.78
N ILE A 95 -5.31 -9.78 -7.20
CA ILE A 95 -3.85 -9.81 -7.22
C ILE A 95 -3.31 -8.75 -8.18
N ARG A 96 -3.93 -8.58 -9.34
CA ARG A 96 -3.57 -7.56 -10.33
C ARG A 96 -3.60 -6.15 -9.73
N LEU A 97 -4.62 -5.85 -8.93
CA LEU A 97 -4.74 -4.56 -8.25
C LEU A 97 -3.60 -4.36 -7.24
N VAL A 98 -3.29 -5.38 -6.45
CA VAL A 98 -2.21 -5.31 -5.45
C VAL A 98 -0.83 -5.22 -6.12
N GLU A 99 -0.64 -5.88 -7.25
CA GLU A 99 0.59 -5.77 -8.03
C GLU A 99 0.79 -4.37 -8.62
N ALA A 100 -0.28 -3.70 -9.06
CA ALA A 100 -0.20 -2.31 -9.50
C ALA A 100 0.32 -1.39 -8.37
N VAL A 101 -0.09 -1.62 -7.12
CA VAL A 101 0.41 -0.84 -5.97
C VAL A 101 1.91 -1.04 -5.76
N LYS A 102 2.45 -2.24 -6.03
CA LYS A 102 3.91 -2.50 -5.92
C LYS A 102 4.74 -1.67 -6.90
N THR A 103 4.15 -1.20 -8.00
CA THR A 103 4.85 -0.38 -9.00
C THR A 103 4.96 1.09 -8.61
N VAL A 104 4.26 1.52 -7.57
CA VAL A 104 4.27 2.91 -7.11
C VAL A 104 5.55 3.19 -6.34
N GLU A 105 6.33 4.17 -6.82
CA GLU A 105 7.45 4.73 -6.06
C GLU A 105 6.90 5.58 -4.93
N LEU A 106 7.10 5.13 -3.69
CA LEU A 106 6.75 5.90 -2.51
C LEU A 106 7.76 7.06 -2.36
N PRO A 107 7.32 8.27 -1.96
CA PRO A 107 8.24 9.34 -1.61
C PRO A 107 9.17 8.83 -0.52
N LYS A 108 10.47 9.02 -0.71
CA LYS A 108 11.45 8.75 0.35
C LYS A 108 11.11 9.69 1.50
N SER A 109 10.51 9.16 2.56
CA SER A 109 10.46 9.85 3.84
C SER A 109 11.90 10.12 4.27
N ASP A 110 12.13 11.24 4.96
CA ASP A 110 13.45 11.61 5.49
C ASP A 110 13.97 10.61 6.55
N ASP A 111 13.16 9.62 6.91
CA ASP A 111 13.57 8.43 7.64
C ASP A 111 14.35 7.50 6.70
N GLU A 112 15.68 7.60 6.80
CA GLU A 112 16.64 6.75 6.11
C GLU A 112 16.28 5.24 6.25
N ASP A 113 16.60 4.47 5.20
CA ASP A 113 16.52 3.01 5.13
C ASP A 113 15.14 2.34 5.04
N GLY A 114 14.43 2.55 3.92
CA GLY A 114 13.60 1.49 3.29
C GLY A 114 12.58 0.79 4.19
N MET A 115 12.15 1.43 5.28
CA MET A 115 11.36 0.82 6.32
C MET A 115 9.93 0.69 5.79
N ILE A 116 9.49 -0.55 5.60
CA ILE A 116 8.06 -0.87 5.56
C ILE A 116 7.49 -0.32 6.86
N PRO A 117 6.50 0.60 6.85
CA PRO A 117 5.93 1.12 8.08
C PRO A 117 5.39 -0.06 8.88
N ASP A 118 6.06 -0.35 9.99
CA ASP A 118 5.74 -1.47 10.85
C ASP A 118 4.38 -1.18 11.50
N GLY A 119 3.45 -2.13 11.42
CA GLY A 119 2.10 -2.03 12.02
C GLY A 119 2.12 -1.94 13.56
N ARG A 120 3.31 -1.95 14.15
CA ARG A 120 3.62 -1.69 15.56
C ARG A 120 4.16 -0.29 15.81
N ILE A 121 4.31 0.55 14.79
CA ILE A 121 4.74 1.95 14.98
C ILE A 121 3.51 2.74 15.42
N TRP A 122 3.40 2.89 16.74
CA TRP A 122 2.49 3.85 17.35
C TRP A 122 2.93 5.27 16.98
N GLN A 123 1.97 6.16 16.75
CA GLN A 123 2.27 7.59 16.67
C GLN A 123 2.92 8.02 17.99
N ASP A 124 4.04 8.75 17.95
CA ASP A 124 4.84 9.15 19.12
C ASP A 124 4.02 9.86 20.22
N GLU A 125 2.85 10.40 19.87
CA GLU A 125 1.95 11.15 20.74
C GLU A 125 0.81 10.30 21.35
N ARG A 126 0.68 9.03 20.95
CA ARG A 126 -0.33 8.08 21.47
C ARG A 126 0.33 6.77 21.86
N GLY A 127 0.90 6.75 23.07
CA GLY A 127 1.40 5.52 23.67
C GLY A 127 0.30 4.45 23.78
N MET A 128 0.71 3.17 23.73
CA MET A 128 -0.16 2.07 24.15
C MET A 128 -0.33 2.16 25.66
N LEU A 129 -1.57 2.26 26.13
CA LEU A 129 -1.89 2.03 27.53
C LEU A 129 -1.64 0.54 27.81
N PHE A 130 -0.53 0.25 28.48
CA PHE A 130 -0.41 -1.00 29.20
C PHE A 130 -1.28 -0.83 30.45
N ASP A 131 -2.23 -1.72 30.68
CA ASP A 131 -2.99 -1.74 31.93
C ASP A 131 -2.02 -2.05 33.08
N GLU A 132 -1.41 -1.02 33.67
CA GLU A 132 -0.45 -1.15 34.78
C GLU A 132 -1.15 -1.41 36.13
N ASN A 133 -2.48 -1.52 36.14
CA ASN A 133 -3.24 -1.93 37.31
C ASN A 133 -4.08 -3.19 37.00
N THR A 134 -3.48 -4.36 37.23
CA THR A 134 -4.25 -5.60 37.50
C THR A 134 -5.16 -5.49 38.75
N GLN A 135 -5.17 -4.35 39.44
CA GLN A 135 -6.14 -4.02 40.49
C GLN A 135 -7.37 -3.24 39.98
N ASP A 136 -7.29 -2.55 38.84
CA ASP A 136 -8.46 -1.89 38.21
C ASP A 136 -9.14 -2.81 37.17
N ALA A 137 -8.45 -3.85 36.69
CA ALA A 137 -9.06 -4.97 35.96
C ALA A 137 -10.06 -5.80 36.80
N LEU A 138 -10.11 -5.57 38.12
CA LEU A 138 -11.10 -6.18 39.03
C LEU A 138 -12.47 -5.50 38.99
N GLU A 139 -12.61 -4.34 38.33
CA GLU A 139 -13.88 -3.63 38.14
C GLU A 139 -14.57 -3.92 36.78
N LEU A 140 -14.00 -4.81 35.95
CA LEU A 140 -14.78 -5.51 34.92
C LEU A 140 -15.64 -6.56 35.61
N ALA A 141 -16.76 -6.08 36.16
CA ALA A 141 -17.79 -6.87 36.77
C ALA A 141 -18.15 -8.07 35.87
N SER A 142 -17.99 -9.27 36.41
CA SER A 142 -18.53 -10.52 35.85
C SER A 142 -17.98 -10.90 34.47
N GLU A 143 -16.66 -10.94 34.27
CA GLU A 143 -16.14 -11.75 33.17
C GLU A 143 -16.56 -13.22 33.36
N PRO A 144 -17.13 -13.86 32.33
CA PRO A 144 -17.67 -15.21 32.46
C PRO A 144 -16.54 -16.19 32.78
N GLN A 145 -16.73 -17.01 33.82
CA GLN A 145 -15.71 -17.95 34.29
C GLN A 145 -16.16 -19.40 34.11
N GLY A 146 -15.21 -20.26 33.75
CA GLY A 146 -15.41 -21.71 33.72
C GLY A 146 -16.53 -22.14 32.77
N GLY A 147 -17.62 -22.67 33.33
CA GLY A 147 -18.74 -23.20 32.55
C GLY A 147 -19.51 -22.16 31.75
N GLU A 148 -19.50 -20.89 32.18
CA GLU A 148 -20.15 -19.78 31.46
C GLU A 148 -19.52 -19.54 30.08
N LEU A 149 -18.23 -19.87 29.91
CA LEU A 149 -17.53 -19.81 28.63
C LEU A 149 -18.07 -20.81 27.59
N LEU A 150 -18.85 -21.80 28.05
CA LEU A 150 -19.39 -22.85 27.21
C LEU A 150 -20.83 -22.57 26.73
N GLU A 151 -21.46 -21.48 27.17
CA GLU A 151 -22.86 -21.17 26.83
C GLU A 151 -23.08 -21.00 25.32
N HIS A 152 -22.10 -20.46 24.62
CA HIS A 152 -22.17 -20.24 23.17
C HIS A 152 -21.57 -21.39 22.35
N ALA A 153 -21.14 -22.46 23.00
CA ALA A 153 -20.58 -23.61 22.30
C ALA A 153 -21.68 -24.44 21.65
N SER A 154 -21.53 -24.73 20.34
CA SER A 154 -22.48 -25.62 19.64
C SER A 154 -22.51 -27.04 20.23
N LYS A 155 -21.38 -27.53 20.74
CA LYS A 155 -21.24 -28.87 21.33
C LYS A 155 -20.26 -28.85 22.48
N THR A 156 -20.68 -29.43 23.60
CA THR A 156 -19.89 -29.57 24.82
C THR A 156 -20.06 -30.98 25.37
N ALA A 157 -19.01 -31.51 25.99
CA ALA A 157 -19.04 -32.77 26.73
C ALA A 157 -18.08 -32.68 27.90
N ASP A 158 -18.51 -33.10 29.09
CA ASP A 158 -17.69 -33.16 30.32
C ASP A 158 -16.93 -31.85 30.66
N GLY A 159 -17.51 -30.69 30.33
CA GLY A 159 -16.88 -29.38 30.58
C GLY A 159 -15.85 -28.95 29.53
N PHE A 160 -15.82 -29.61 28.36
CA PHE A 160 -14.91 -29.28 27.25
C PHE A 160 -15.66 -29.01 25.94
N TYR A 161 -15.05 -28.22 25.06
CA TYR A 161 -15.51 -28.07 23.67
C TYR A 161 -15.33 -29.38 22.90
N LEU A 162 -16.40 -29.85 22.26
CA LEU A 162 -16.36 -31.07 21.48
C LEU A 162 -16.08 -30.76 20.01
N VAL A 163 -14.88 -31.10 19.54
CA VAL A 163 -14.48 -30.98 18.13
C VAL A 163 -14.46 -32.37 17.48
N LYS A 164 -15.11 -32.51 16.31
CA LYS A 164 -15.00 -33.74 15.51
C LYS A 164 -13.58 -33.84 14.98
N SER A 165 -12.82 -34.84 15.41
CA SER A 165 -11.49 -35.12 14.86
C SER A 165 -11.61 -36.09 13.68
N GLU A 166 -11.18 -35.65 12.50
CA GLU A 166 -10.97 -36.55 11.36
C GLU A 166 -9.62 -37.26 11.52
N ARG A 167 -9.58 -38.30 12.36
CA ARG A 167 -8.39 -39.15 12.43
C ARG A 167 -8.42 -40.14 11.27
N ARG A 168 -7.63 -39.89 10.22
CA ARG A 168 -7.39 -40.87 9.14
C ARG A 168 -6.67 -42.09 9.74
N ARG A 169 -7.25 -43.28 9.55
CA ARG A 169 -6.71 -44.57 10.00
C ARG A 169 -6.07 -45.29 8.82
#